data_AF-A0AAW5PD32-F1
#
_entry.id   AF-A0AAW5PD32-F1
#
_cell.length_a   1.000
_cell.length_b   1.000
_cell.length_c   1.000
_cell.angle_alpha   90.00
_cell.angle_beta   90.00
_cell.angle_gamma   90.00
#
_symmetry.space_group_name_H-M   'P 1'
#
loop_
_entity.id
_entity.type
_entity.pdbx_description
1 polymer ?
#
loop_
_entity_poly.entity_id
_entity_poly.type
_entity_poly.pdbx_seq_one_letter_code
_entity_poly.pdbx_strand_id
1 'polypeptide(L)'
;MQLRTVWLFGTLTTLGLAVHLPGQAEGLVECNNCASPEQVALASGPGLTVVVDFEQGALHGFEVTQATGEAGGQAIPIQIPPSIEAAFLRNVAAVMDAEQAERDAQRLRQPPPEKKK
;
A
#
# COMPACT_ATOMS: atom_id res chain seq x y z
N MET A 1 -63.00 22.20 -18.44
CA MET A 1 -62.69 21.01 -17.61
C MET A 1 -61.64 20.21 -18.38
N GLN A 2 -60.32 20.46 -18.28
CA GLN A 2 -59.40 20.20 -17.16
C GLN A 2 -59.54 18.76 -16.63
N LEU A 3 -58.57 17.89 -16.98
CA LEU A 3 -57.79 16.95 -16.12
C LEU A 3 -57.28 15.75 -16.95
N ARG A 4 -55.96 15.66 -17.22
CA ARG A 4 -54.93 14.90 -16.46
C ARG A 4 -54.61 13.53 -17.12
N THR A 5 -53.38 13.37 -17.64
CA THR A 5 -52.33 12.47 -17.07
C THR A 5 -52.52 11.03 -17.60
N VAL A 6 -51.54 10.32 -18.17
CA VAL A 6 -50.31 9.83 -17.54
C VAL A 6 -49.27 9.55 -18.63
N TRP A 7 -48.09 10.17 -18.54
CA TRP A 7 -46.89 9.68 -19.20
C TRP A 7 -46.36 8.51 -18.38
N LEU A 8 -46.53 7.29 -18.88
CA LEU A 8 -45.83 6.12 -18.34
C LEU A 8 -44.38 6.16 -18.85
N PHE A 9 -43.57 7.04 -18.28
CA PHE A 9 -42.12 6.86 -18.29
C PHE A 9 -41.81 5.70 -17.35
N GLY A 10 -41.78 4.49 -17.89
CA GLY A 10 -41.22 3.32 -17.20
C GLY A 10 -39.72 3.50 -17.06
N THR A 11 -39.28 4.25 -16.07
CA THR A 11 -37.87 4.24 -15.62
C THR A 11 -37.62 2.90 -14.95
N LEU A 12 -37.15 1.94 -15.73
CA LEU A 12 -36.65 0.66 -15.27
C LEU A 12 -35.39 0.91 -14.44
N THR A 13 -35.56 1.06 -13.13
CA THR A 13 -34.47 1.23 -12.18
C THR A 13 -33.69 -0.09 -12.10
N THR A 14 -32.59 -0.19 -12.83
CA THR A 14 -31.58 -1.24 -12.62
C THR A 14 -30.98 -1.03 -11.24
N LEU A 15 -31.53 -1.73 -10.26
CA LEU A 15 -30.98 -1.85 -8.91
C LEU A 15 -29.68 -2.66 -9.00
N GLY A 16 -28.57 -1.97 -9.21
CA GLY A 16 -27.24 -2.59 -9.16
C GLY A 16 -26.94 -3.04 -7.73
N LEU A 17 -27.00 -4.35 -7.48
CA LEU A 17 -26.37 -4.94 -6.30
C LEU A 17 -24.86 -4.67 -6.40
N ALA A 18 -24.37 -3.65 -5.68
CA ALA A 18 -22.95 -3.49 -5.43
C ALA A 18 -22.51 -4.62 -4.49
N VAL A 19 -22.07 -5.73 -5.08
CA VAL A 19 -21.42 -6.82 -4.34
C VAL A 19 -20.15 -6.22 -3.72
N HIS A 20 -20.22 -5.88 -2.43
CA HIS A 20 -19.03 -5.56 -1.65
C HIS A 20 -18.31 -6.87 -1.41
N LEU A 21 -17.36 -7.22 -2.28
CA LEU A 21 -16.41 -8.28 -1.94
C LEU A 21 -15.65 -7.82 -0.69
N PRO A 22 -15.48 -8.68 0.33
CA PRO A 22 -14.58 -8.36 1.43
C PRO A 22 -13.21 -8.08 0.81
N GLY A 23 -12.64 -6.91 1.14
CA GLY A 23 -11.28 -6.58 0.74
C GLY A 23 -10.37 -7.72 1.18
N GLN A 24 -9.65 -8.32 0.25
CA GLN A 24 -8.59 -9.25 0.59
C GLN A 24 -7.39 -8.38 1.00
N ALA A 25 -6.76 -8.67 2.14
CA ALA A 25 -5.51 -8.02 2.49
C ALA A 25 -4.52 -8.12 1.33
N GLU A 26 -3.90 -6.99 0.95
CA GLU A 26 -2.78 -7.00 0.01
C GLU A 26 -1.58 -7.79 0.55
N GLY A 27 -1.53 -8.02 1.87
CA GLY A 27 -0.53 -8.84 2.56
C GLY A 27 0.82 -8.13 2.73
N LEU A 28 1.27 -7.41 1.69
CA LEU A 28 2.48 -6.61 1.70
C LEU A 28 2.19 -5.25 1.06
N VAL A 29 2.48 -4.17 1.77
CA VAL A 29 2.24 -2.80 1.30
C VAL A 29 3.53 -2.01 1.47
N GLU A 30 4.02 -1.38 0.39
CA GLU A 30 5.15 -0.46 0.49
C GLU A 30 4.67 0.91 0.96
N CYS A 31 5.33 1.45 1.98
CA CYS A 31 5.13 2.81 2.42
C CYS A 31 6.40 3.34 3.10
N ASN A 32 7.16 4.14 2.36
CA ASN A 32 8.37 4.77 2.87
C ASN A 32 8.01 6.02 3.68
N ASN A 33 8.50 6.10 4.92
CA ASN A 33 8.36 7.25 5.82
C ASN A 33 6.91 7.74 6.03
N CYS A 34 5.92 6.83 6.05
CA CYS A 34 4.56 7.22 6.38
C CYS A 34 4.44 7.74 7.80
N ALA A 35 3.56 8.73 7.98
CA ALA A 35 3.20 9.22 9.32
C ALA A 35 2.55 8.14 10.21
N SER A 36 1.83 7.17 9.61
CA SER A 36 1.19 6.07 10.34
C SER A 36 1.12 4.80 9.49
N PRO A 37 2.04 3.85 9.68
CA PRO A 37 1.97 2.54 9.00
C PRO A 37 0.72 1.74 9.40
N GLU A 38 0.18 1.99 10.60
CA GLU A 38 -1.09 1.39 11.06
C GLU A 38 -2.28 1.78 10.15
N GLN A 39 -2.40 3.06 9.78
CA GLN A 39 -3.47 3.51 8.88
C GLN A 39 -3.33 2.93 7.47
N VAL A 40 -2.09 2.76 7.01
CA VAL A 40 -1.78 2.11 5.73
C VAL A 40 -2.22 0.64 5.75
N ALA A 41 -1.88 -0.07 6.83
CA ALA A 41 -2.34 -1.45 7.01
C ALA A 41 -3.87 -1.53 7.06
N LEU A 42 -4.54 -0.65 7.81
CA LEU A 42 -6.00 -0.63 7.91
C LEU A 42 -6.68 -0.39 6.55
N ALA A 43 -6.09 0.43 5.69
CA ALA A 43 -6.60 0.70 4.35
C ALA A 43 -6.43 -0.49 3.37
N SER A 44 -5.47 -1.40 3.64
CA SER A 44 -5.19 -2.55 2.78
C SER A 44 -6.24 -3.68 2.86
N GLY A 45 -7.13 -3.61 3.85
CA GLY A 45 -8.19 -4.61 4.07
C GLY A 45 -7.88 -5.61 5.18
N PRO A 46 -8.87 -6.42 5.59
CA PRO A 46 -8.74 -7.37 6.68
C PRO A 46 -7.75 -8.51 6.38
N GLY A 47 -7.00 -8.90 7.41
CA GLY A 47 -6.01 -9.96 7.40
C GLY A 47 -4.61 -9.48 7.76
N LEU A 48 -3.67 -10.43 7.76
CA LEU A 48 -2.26 -10.19 7.99
C LEU A 48 -1.68 -9.26 6.93
N THR A 49 -1.09 -8.14 7.35
CA THR A 49 -0.47 -7.13 6.48
C THR A 49 0.90 -6.74 7.02
N VAL A 50 1.89 -6.66 6.14
CA VAL A 50 3.21 -6.14 6.42
C VAL A 50 3.40 -4.84 5.65
N VAL A 51 3.65 -3.75 6.36
CA VAL A 51 4.02 -2.46 5.77
C VAL A 51 5.55 -2.38 5.71
N VAL A 52 6.10 -2.12 4.53
CA VAL A 52 7.53 -2.08 4.25
C VAL A 52 7.99 -0.65 4.12
N ASP A 53 8.98 -0.25 4.92
CA ASP A 53 9.67 1.03 4.80
C ASP A 53 11.13 0.75 4.38
N PHE A 54 11.43 0.92 3.09
CA PHE A 54 12.77 0.73 2.55
C PHE A 54 13.72 1.87 2.91
N GLU A 55 13.20 3.09 3.12
CA GLU A 55 14.02 4.25 3.49
C GLU A 55 14.57 4.13 4.91
N GLN A 56 13.74 3.65 5.84
CA GLN A 56 14.14 3.41 7.23
C GLN A 56 14.69 2.00 7.46
N GLY A 57 14.54 1.10 6.49
CA GLY A 57 14.91 -0.30 6.63
C GLY A 57 14.07 -0.99 7.70
N ALA A 58 12.76 -0.76 7.72
CA ALA A 58 11.84 -1.29 8.72
C ALA A 58 10.70 -2.13 8.10
N LEU A 59 10.20 -3.08 8.89
CA LEU A 59 8.97 -3.82 8.63
C LEU A 59 8.00 -3.60 9.78
N HIS A 60 6.75 -3.28 9.46
CA HIS A 60 5.67 -3.15 10.43
C HIS A 60 4.59 -4.19 10.15
N GLY A 61 4.41 -5.15 11.04
CA GLY A 61 3.39 -6.19 10.91
C GLY A 61 2.10 -5.82 11.63
N PHE A 62 0.97 -6.09 10.98
CA PHE A 62 -0.36 -5.88 11.55
C PHE A 62 -1.30 -7.04 11.21
N GLU A 63 -2.15 -7.43 12.16
CA GLU A 63 -3.36 -8.20 11.91
C GLU A 63 -4.53 -7.22 11.78
N VAL A 64 -5.09 -7.08 10.59
CA VAL A 64 -6.16 -6.11 10.32
C VAL A 64 -7.51 -6.78 10.50
N THR A 65 -8.30 -6.24 11.42
CA THR A 65 -9.67 -6.71 11.70
C THR A 65 -10.68 -5.88 10.93
N GLN A 66 -11.70 -6.55 10.38
CA GLN A 66 -12.80 -5.88 9.69
C GLN A 66 -13.67 -5.11 10.69
N ALA A 67 -14.14 -3.92 10.30
CA ALA A 67 -15.19 -3.20 11.03
C ALA A 67 -16.46 -4.04 11.09
N THR A 68 -16.83 -4.54 12.27
CA THR A 68 -18.10 -5.24 12.47
C THR A 68 -19.05 -4.35 13.26
N GLY A 69 -20.16 -3.93 12.63
CA GLY A 69 -21.18 -3.09 13.27
C GLY A 69 -20.74 -1.63 13.44
N GLU A 70 -20.95 -1.07 14.64
CA GLU A 70 -20.56 0.32 14.98
C GLU A 70 -19.07 0.46 15.34
N ALA A 71 -18.36 -0.66 15.54
CA ALA A 71 -16.93 -0.65 15.80
C ALA A 71 -16.16 -0.53 14.48
N GLY A 72 -15.31 0.49 14.37
CA GLY A 72 -14.37 0.62 13.26
C GLY A 72 -13.37 -0.53 13.20
N GLY A 73 -12.79 -0.77 12.01
CA GLY A 73 -11.72 -1.74 11.84
C GLY A 73 -10.48 -1.31 12.61
N GLN A 74 -9.63 -2.28 12.96
CA GLN A 74 -8.39 -2.04 13.72
C GLN A 74 -7.23 -2.77 13.09
N ALA A 75 -6.05 -2.15 13.08
CA ALA A 75 -4.80 -2.80 12.72
C ALA A 75 -4.01 -3.12 14.00
N ILE A 76 -4.04 -4.38 14.41
CA ILE A 76 -3.41 -4.84 15.64
C ILE A 76 -1.94 -5.12 15.35
N PRO A 77 -0.98 -4.44 16.01
CA PRO A 77 0.43 -4.66 15.74
C PRO A 77 0.83 -6.08 16.14
N ILE A 78 1.61 -6.72 15.27
CA ILE A 78 2.19 -8.03 15.52
C ILE A 78 3.71 -7.96 15.36
N GLN A 79 4.40 -8.87 16.04
CA GLN A 79 5.85 -8.95 15.92
C GLN A 79 6.24 -9.69 14.64
N ILE A 80 7.06 -9.03 13.83
CA ILE A 80 7.73 -9.67 12.70
C ILE A 80 8.83 -10.58 13.28
N PRO A 81 8.89 -11.86 12.88
CA PRO A 81 9.95 -12.75 13.31
C PRO A 81 11.35 -12.17 13.04
N PRO A 82 12.29 -12.23 14.01
CA PRO A 82 13.62 -11.64 13.84
C PRO A 82 14.40 -12.20 12.64
N SER A 83 14.15 -13.45 12.24
CA SER A 83 14.76 -14.06 11.06
C SER A 83 14.29 -13.41 9.75
N ILE A 84 13.04 -12.94 9.70
CA ILE A 84 12.47 -12.23 8.55
C ILE A 84 13.05 -10.82 8.49
N GLU A 85 13.08 -10.12 9.62
CA GLU A 85 13.67 -8.77 9.71
C GLU A 85 15.16 -8.78 9.34
N ALA A 86 15.94 -9.74 9.86
CA ALA A 86 17.34 -9.92 9.49
C ALA A 86 17.51 -10.27 7.99
N ALA A 87 16.61 -11.06 7.41
CA ALA A 87 16.64 -11.34 5.98
C ALA A 87 16.33 -10.10 5.14
N PHE A 88 15.33 -9.32 5.54
CA PHE A 88 14.98 -8.07 4.89
C PHE A 88 16.16 -7.09 4.90
N LEU A 89 16.74 -6.81 6.07
CA LEU A 89 17.88 -5.89 6.20
C LEU A 89 19.09 -6.29 5.35
N ARG A 90 19.41 -7.60 5.27
CA ARG A 90 20.48 -8.09 4.39
C ARG A 90 20.20 -7.80 2.91
N ASN A 91 18.95 -7.98 2.47
CA ASN A 91 18.59 -7.75 1.08
C ASN A 91 18.59 -6.25 0.75
N VAL A 92 18.06 -5.40 1.64
CA VAL A 92 18.10 -3.94 1.48
C VAL A 92 19.54 -3.46 1.35
N ALA A 93 20.43 -3.90 2.25
CA ALA A 93 21.85 -3.55 2.19
C ALA A 93 22.49 -3.99 0.87
N ALA A 94 22.24 -5.23 0.43
CA ALA A 94 22.80 -5.74 -0.82
C ALA A 94 22.33 -4.97 -2.06
N VAL A 95 21.06 -4.54 -2.09
CA VAL A 95 20.52 -3.72 -3.18
C VAL A 95 21.16 -2.33 -3.16
N MET A 96 21.27 -1.70 -2.00
CA MET A 96 21.90 -0.37 -1.87
C MET A 96 23.38 -0.38 -2.28
N ASP A 97 24.13 -1.41 -1.89
CA ASP A 97 25.52 -1.60 -2.29
C ASP A 97 25.65 -1.79 -3.81
N ALA A 98 24.76 -2.59 -4.41
CA ALA A 98 24.73 -2.82 -5.85
C ALA A 98 24.42 -1.54 -6.63
N GLU A 99 23.45 -0.75 -6.18
CA GLU A 99 23.11 0.53 -6.81
C GLU A 99 24.27 1.54 -6.68
N GLN A 100 24.94 1.59 -5.54
CA GLN A 100 26.09 2.47 -5.34
C GLN A 100 27.24 2.09 -6.26
N ALA A 101 27.54 0.81 -6.40
CA ALA A 101 28.56 0.32 -7.32
C ALA A 101 28.26 0.70 -8.78
N GLU A 102 27.00 0.59 -9.22
CA GLU A 102 26.60 1.01 -10.57
C GLU A 102 26.74 2.52 -10.76
N ARG A 103 26.35 3.34 -9.77
CA ARG A 103 26.54 4.80 -9.81
C ARG A 103 28.01 5.18 -9.92
N ASP A 104 28.89 4.50 -9.18
CA ASP A 104 30.33 4.75 -9.22
C ASP A 104 30.95 4.32 -10.55
N ALA A 105 30.54 3.17 -11.09
CA ALA A 105 30.93 2.73 -12.42
C ALA A 105 30.46 3.70 -13.51
N GLN A 106 29.25 4.23 -13.39
CA GLN A 106 28.70 5.21 -14.33
C GLN A 106 29.48 6.53 -14.28
N ARG A 107 29.88 6.99 -13.08
CA ARG A 107 30.75 8.17 -12.93
C ARG A 107 32.09 7.99 -13.64
N LEU A 108 32.71 6.82 -13.55
CA LEU A 108 33.97 6.52 -14.24
C LEU A 108 33.81 6.47 -15.77
N ARG A 109 32.61 6.13 -16.26
CA ARG A 109 32.28 6.12 -17.69
C ARG A 109 31.93 7.50 -18.25
N GLN A 110 31.57 8.47 -17.41
CA GLN A 110 31.22 9.82 -17.87
C GLN A 110 32.48 10.63 -18.22
N PRO A 111 32.58 11.20 -19.43
CA PRO A 111 33.69 12.09 -19.76
C PRO A 111 33.66 13.33 -18.84
N PRO A 112 34.84 13.89 -18.48
CA PRO A 112 34.91 15.04 -17.60
C PRO A 112 34.07 16.19 -18.16
N PRO A 113 33.40 16.99 -17.30
CA PRO A 113 32.56 18.09 -17.77
C PRO A 113 33.40 19.05 -18.61
N GLU A 114 33.00 19.25 -19.87
CA GLU A 114 33.62 20.25 -20.75
C GLU A 114 33.53 21.62 -20.07
N LYS A 115 34.68 22.23 -19.81
CA LYS A 115 34.74 23.61 -19.33
C LYS A 115 34.25 24.51 -20.46
N LYS A 116 33.01 24.99 -20.38
CA LYS A 116 32.52 26.06 -21.26
C LYS A 116 33.40 27.29 -21.03
N LYS A 117 34.05 27.73 -22.10
CA LYS A 117 34.92 28.90 -22.14
C LYS A 117 34.11 30.15 -22.46
#